data_AF-X1TU17-F1
#
_entry.id   AF-X1TU17-F1
#
_cell.length_a   1.000
_cell.length_b   1.000
_cell.length_c   1.000
_cell.angle_alpha   90.00
_cell.angle_beta   90.00
_cell.angle_gamma   90.00
#
_symmetry.space_group_name_H-M   'P 1'
#
loop_
_entity.id
_entity.type
_entity.pdbx_description
1 polymer ?
#
loop_
_entity_poly.entity_id
_entity_poly.type
_entity_poly.pdbx_seq_one_letter_code
_entity_poly.pdbx_strand_id
1 'polypeptide(L)' 'EITNVDDLLQAIHDCHIGQKVDITYVRGEDTLTTRAELQESPPPWD' A
#
# COMPACT_ATOMS: atom_id res chain seq x y z
N GLU A 1 0.48 -12.23 -5.60
CA GLU A 1 0.12 -12.50 -4.20
C GLU A 1 1.19 -11.85 -3.35
N ILE A 2 0.83 -11.14 -2.28
CA ILE A 2 1.78 -10.46 -1.41
C ILE A 2 2.04 -11.39 -0.23
N THR A 3 3.21 -12.01 -0.19
CA THR A 3 3.55 -13.03 0.81
C THR A 3 4.50 -12.52 1.89
N ASN A 4 5.22 -11.44 1.60
CA ASN A 4 6.17 -10.81 2.49
C ASN A 4 6.15 -9.27 2.34
N VAL A 5 6.97 -8.59 3.14
CA VAL A 5 7.04 -7.11 3.17
C VAL A 5 7.65 -6.54 1.89
N ASP A 6 8.62 -7.22 1.29
CA ASP A 6 9.28 -6.78 0.05
C ASP A 6 8.31 -6.84 -1.15
N ASP A 7 7.48 -7.89 -1.24
CA ASP A 7 6.41 -8.01 -2.24
C ASP A 7 5.41 -6.84 -2.12
N LEU A 8 5.07 -6.46 -0.88
CA LEU A 8 4.18 -5.34 -0.61
C LEU A 8 4.81 -4.03 -1.07
N LEU A 9 6.09 -3.82 -0.74
CA LEU A 9 6.81 -2.60 -1.12
C LEU A 9 6.89 -2.49 -2.65
N GLN A 10 7.25 -3.57 -3.33
CA GLN A 10 7.33 -3.60 -4.79
C GLN A 10 5.96 -3.32 -5.43
N ALA A 11 4.89 -3.93 -4.93
CA ALA A 11 3.53 -3.67 -5.40
C ALA A 11 3.11 -2.21 -5.23
N ILE A 12 3.55 -1.55 -4.15
CA ILE A 12 3.32 -0.11 -3.94
C ILE A 12 4.14 0.72 -4.94
N HIS A 13 5.40 0.36 -5.19
CA HIS A 13 6.28 1.06 -6.15
C HIS A 13 5.83 0.90 -7.61
N ASP A 14 5.19 -0.21 -7.97
CA ASP A 14 4.59 -0.44 -9.29
C ASP A 14 3.32 0.41 -9.54
N CYS A 15 2.71 0.95 -8.48
CA CYS A 15 1.52 1.78 -8.60
C CYS A 15 1.86 3.25 -8.90
N HIS A 16 0.90 3.97 -9.48
CA HIS A 16 1.08 5.39 -9.80
C HIS A 16 0.67 6.31 -8.65
N ILE A 17 1.35 7.44 -8.53
CA ILE A 17 0.95 8.52 -7.62
C ILE A 17 -0.43 9.05 -8.05
N GLY A 18 -1.30 9.31 -7.07
CA GLY A 18 -2.70 9.70 -7.26
C GLY A 18 -3.64 8.51 -7.53
N GLN A 19 -3.12 7.28 -7.62
CA GLN A 19 -3.93 6.09 -7.78
C GLN A 19 -4.63 5.73 -6.47
N LYS A 20 -5.91 5.43 -6.55
CA LYS A 20 -6.68 4.86 -5.44
C LYS A 20 -6.52 3.34 -5.46
N VAL A 21 -6.02 2.79 -4.36
CA VAL A 21 -5.80 1.36 -4.17
C VAL A 21 -6.66 0.85 -3.02
N ASP A 22 -7.20 -0.35 -3.19
CA ASP A 22 -7.91 -1.06 -2.13
C ASP A 22 -6.89 -1.92 -1.36
N ILE A 23 -6.72 -1.63 -0.07
CA ILE A 23 -5.84 -2.37 0.84
C ILE A 23 -6.73 -3.32 1.65
N THR A 24 -6.54 -4.62 1.46
CA THR A 24 -7.21 -5.65 2.25
C THR A 24 -6.25 -6.20 3.30
N TYR A 25 -6.65 -6.17 4.56
CA TYR A 25 -5.84 -6.61 5.70
C TYR A 25 -6.68 -7.38 6.71
N VAL A 26 -6.00 -8.23 7.49
CA VAL A 26 -6.63 -9.01 8.57
C VAL A 26 -6.33 -8.32 9.90
N ARG A 27 -7.37 -8.09 10.71
CA ARG A 27 -7.25 -7.56 12.07
C ARG A 27 -7.99 -8.47 13.04
N GLY A 28 -7.23 -9.25 13.81
CA GLY A 28 -7.83 -10.31 14.63
C GLY A 28 -8.36 -11.43 13.73
N GLU A 29 -9.67 -11.67 13.78
CA GLU A 29 -10.36 -12.64 12.91
C GLU A 29 -11.05 -11.97 11.70
N ASP A 30 -11.12 -10.64 11.67
CA ASP A 30 -11.81 -9.90 10.63
C ASP A 30 -10.89 -9.61 9.43
N THR A 31 -11.44 -9.73 8.23
CA THR A 31 -10.80 -9.23 6.99
C THR A 31 -11.48 -7.93 6.58
N LEU A 32 -10.69 -6.87 6.49
CA LEU A 32 -11.15 -5.51 6.23
C LEU A 32 -10.53 -4.99 4.95
N THR A 33 -11.28 -4.22 4.18
CA THR A 33 -10.79 -3.52 3.00
C THR A 33 -10.93 -2.01 3.20
N THR A 34 -9.86 -1.27 2.94
CA THR A 34 -9.83 0.20 3.04
C THR A 34 -9.28 0.78 1.75
N ARG A 35 -9.81 1.94 1.36
CA ARG A 35 -9.32 2.71 0.21
C ARG A 35 -8.25 3.68 0.66
N ALA A 36 -7.10 3.64 -0.01
CA ALA A 36 -6.03 4.60 0.15
C ALA A 36 -5.69 5.24 -1.19
N GLU A 37 -5.23 6.49 -1.16
CA GLU A 37 -4.67 7.17 -2.32
C GLU A 37 -3.15 7.22 -2.17
N LEU A 38 -2.42 6.78 -3.19
CA LEU A 38 -0.97 6.80 -3.19
C LEU A 38 -0.47 8.22 -3.40
N GLN A 39 0.41 8.68 -2.51
CA GLN A 39 1.00 10.01 -2.54
C GLN A 39 2.51 9.90 -2.72
N GLU A 40 3.13 10.92 -3.31
CA GLU A 40 4.59 10.98 -3.40
C GLU A 40 5.21 10.88 -2.02
N SER A 41 6.29 10.10 -1.94
CA SER A 41 7.09 10.08 -0.72
C SER A 41 7.60 11.50 -0.49
N PRO A 42 7.49 12.04 0.74
CA PRO A 42 8.03 13.35 1.03
C PRO A 42 9.53 13.34 0.69
N PRO A 43 10.08 14.45 0.15
CA PRO A 43 11.50 14.53 -0.12
C PRO A 43 12.28 14.20 1.16
N PRO A 44 13.39 13.44 1.05
CA PRO A 44 14.31 13.31 2.17
C PRO A 44 14.82 14.73 2.45
N TRP A 45 14.52 15.26 3.63
CA TRP A 45 14.89 16.60 4.06
C TRP A 45 16.38 16.91 3.78
N ASP A 46 16.68 18.16 3.41
CA ASP A 46 18.03 18.74 3.24
C ASP A 46 18.90 18.55 4.50
#